data_AF-A0A8H9N509-F1
#
_entry.id   AF-A0A8H9N509-F1
#
_cell.length_a   1.000
_cell.length_b   1.000
_cell.length_c   1.000
_cell.angle_alpha   90.00
_cell.angle_beta   90.00
_cell.angle_gamma   90.00
#
_symmetry.space_group_name_H-M   'P 1'
#
loop_
_entity.id
_entity.type
_entity.pdbx_description
1 polymer ?
#
loop_
_entity_poly.entity_id
_entity_poly.type
_entity_poly.pdbx_seq_one_letter_code
_entity_poly.pdbx_strand_id
1 'polypeptide(L)' 'MRVKLELWDSKNNYIYGEILPNKKVELWDNKNNYIYGELKGSKFELWDHENNHIHGDLKGNQVELWDSNNNYIYGKTM' A
#
# COMPACT_ATOMS: atom_id res chain seq x y z
N MET A 1 -11.17 13.38 -2.98
CA MET A 1 -10.53 12.86 -4.21
C MET A 1 -10.05 11.45 -3.92
N ARG A 2 -10.21 10.52 -4.86
CA ARG A 2 -9.60 9.19 -4.81
C ARG A 2 -8.27 9.26 -5.57
N VAL A 3 -7.23 8.60 -5.05
CA VAL A 3 -5.90 8.55 -5.68
C VAL A 3 -5.57 7.09 -5.93
N LYS A 4 -5.27 6.71 -7.17
CA LYS A 4 -4.98 5.31 -7.49
C LYS A 4 -3.58 4.96 -7.02
N LEU A 5 -3.37 3.70 -6.65
CA LEU A 5 -2.09 3.12 -6.27
C LEU A 5 -1.80 1.92 -7.17
N GLU A 6 -0.58 1.89 -7.72
CA GLU A 6 0.01 0.73 -8.40
C GLU A 6 1.32 0.39 -7.71
N LEU A 7 1.43 -0.83 -7.18
CA LEU A 7 2.53 -1.30 -6.37
C LEU A 7 3.01 -2.68 -6.83
N TRP A 8 4.24 -3.01 -6.49
CA TRP A 8 4.90 -4.29 -6.74
C TRP A 8 5.71 -4.71 -5.53
N ASP A 9 5.64 -5.98 -5.17
CA ASP A 9 6.59 -6.56 -4.20
C ASP A 9 7.93 -6.90 -4.87
N SER A 10 8.91 -7.31 -4.06
CA SER A 10 10.23 -7.75 -4.53
C SER A 10 10.22 -8.96 -5.49
N LYS A 11 9.10 -9.69 -5.59
CA LYS A 11 8.89 -10.82 -6.49
C LYS A 11 8.10 -10.43 -7.75
N ASN A 12 7.85 -9.14 -7.97
CA ASN A 12 7.03 -8.58 -9.05
C ASN A 12 5.54 -8.99 -8.98
N ASN A 13 5.03 -9.36 -7.80
CA ASN A 13 3.59 -9.52 -7.63
C ASN A 13 2.95 -8.13 -7.63
N TYR A 14 1.90 -7.98 -8.43
CA TYR A 14 1.19 -6.71 -8.56
C TYR A 14 0.18 -6.53 -7.44
N ILE A 15 0.16 -5.32 -6.88
CA ILE A 15 -0.78 -4.87 -5.85
C ILE A 15 -1.37 -3.55 -6.34
N TYR A 16 -2.69 -3.41 -6.27
CA TYR A 16 -3.40 -2.25 -6.79
C TYR A 16 -4.47 -1.79 -5.82
N GLY A 17 -4.86 -0.52 -5.93
CA GLY A 17 -6.01 0.00 -5.19
C GLY A 17 -6.02 1.51 -5.15
N GLU A 18 -6.46 2.08 -4.04
CA GLU A 18 -6.65 3.52 -3.94
C GLU A 18 -6.57 4.07 -2.51
N ILE A 19 -6.22 5.35 -2.44
CA ILE A 19 -6.38 6.20 -1.25
C ILE A 19 -7.71 6.93 -1.38
N LEU A 20 -8.60 6.70 -0.42
CA LEU A 20 -9.94 7.28 -0.34
C LEU A 20 -9.90 8.72 0.23
N PRO A 21 -10.98 9.51 0.06
CA PRO A 21 -11.03 10.91 0.53
C PRO A 21 -10.77 11.10 2.03
N ASN A 22 -11.10 10.11 2.85
CA ASN A 22 -10.88 10.11 4.30
C ASN A 22 -9.52 9.53 4.71
N LYS A 23 -8.57 9.47 3.77
CA LYS A 23 -7.22 8.92 3.97
C LYS A 23 -7.17 7.42 4.26
N LYS A 24 -8.29 6.70 4.17
CA LYS A 24 -8.27 5.24 4.13
C LYS A 24 -7.57 4.75 2.87
N VAL A 25 -6.88 3.64 3.00
CA VAL A 25 -6.19 2.97 1.91
C VAL A 25 -6.78 1.58 1.78
N GLU A 26 -7.14 1.20 0.55
CA GLU A 26 -7.67 -0.11 0.21
C GLU A 26 -6.87 -0.64 -0.97
N LEU A 27 -6.30 -1.84 -0.81
CA LEU A 27 -5.39 -2.48 -1.76
C LEU A 27 -5.73 -3.96 -1.91
N TRP A 28 -5.43 -4.51 -3.08
CA TRP A 28 -5.60 -5.92 -3.42
C TRP A 28 -4.39 -6.42 -4.20
N ASP A 29 -3.99 -7.66 -3.94
CA ASP A 29 -3.05 -8.37 -4.81
C ASP A 29 -3.78 -9.14 -5.92
N ASN A 30 -3.02 -9.72 -6.85
CA ASN A 30 -3.57 -10.56 -7.93
C ASN A 30 -4.33 -11.82 -7.47
N LYS A 31 -4.21 -12.20 -6.19
CA LYS A 31 -4.94 -13.33 -5.60
C LYS A 31 -6.20 -12.87 -4.86
N ASN A 32 -6.55 -11.58 -4.94
CA ASN A 32 -7.63 -10.93 -4.19
C ASN A 32 -7.42 -10.93 -2.67
N ASN A 33 -6.18 -11.05 -2.20
CA ASN A 33 -5.88 -10.79 -0.79
C ASN A 33 -6.04 -9.30 -0.52
N TYR A 34 -6.69 -8.96 0.58
CA TYR A 34 -7.02 -7.60 0.93
C TYR A 34 -5.98 -6.99 1.88
N ILE A 35 -5.57 -5.76 1.58
CA ILE A 35 -4.71 -4.93 2.42
C ILE A 35 -5.44 -3.61 2.67
N TYR A 36 -5.49 -3.18 3.93
CA TYR A 36 -6.25 -2.01 4.34
C TYR A 36 -5.48 -1.18 5.34
N GLY A 37 -5.83 0.10 5.46
CA GLY A 37 -5.30 0.96 6.50
C GLY A 37 -5.51 2.42 6.18
N GLU A 38 -4.49 3.23 6.45
CA GLU A 38 -4.58 4.68 6.31
C GLU A 38 -3.25 5.34 5.91
N LEU A 39 -3.38 6.50 5.27
CA LEU A 39 -2.28 7.41 4.98
C LEU A 39 -2.31 8.60 5.94
N LYS A 40 -1.42 8.60 6.93
CA LYS A 40 -1.25 9.65 7.94
C LYS A 40 -0.15 10.63 7.52
N GLY A 41 -0.55 11.74 6.91
CA GLY A 41 0.41 12.68 6.32
C GLY A 41 1.05 12.06 5.08
N SER A 42 2.36 11.76 5.14
CA SER A 42 3.07 10.98 4.13
C SER A 42 3.21 9.49 4.51
N LYS A 43 2.81 9.07 5.70
CA LYS A 43 3.09 7.72 6.20
C LYS A 43 1.94 6.76 5.97
N PHE A 44 2.24 5.59 5.41
CA PHE A 44 1.31 4.48 5.32
C PHE A 44 1.36 3.64 6.59
N GLU A 45 0.19 3.30 7.11
CA GLU A 45 -0.04 2.35 8.20
C GLU A 45 -1.10 1.38 7.71
N LEU A 46 -0.70 0.16 7.34
CA LEU A 46 -1.51 -0.82 6.64
C LEU A 46 -1.42 -2.20 7.31
N TRP A 47 -2.42 -3.03 7.05
CA TRP A 47 -2.52 -4.42 7.50
C TRP A 47 -3.06 -5.28 6.37
N ASP A 48 -2.51 -6.47 6.21
CA ASP A 48 -3.12 -7.50 5.36
C ASP A 48 -4.24 -8.26 6.10
N HIS A 49 -4.94 -9.12 5.38
CA HIS A 49 -6.01 -9.98 5.92
C HIS A 49 -5.55 -10.95 7.04
N GLU A 50 -4.24 -11.17 7.21
CA GLU A 50 -3.65 -12.00 8.28
C GLU A 50 -3.22 -11.15 9.49
N ASN A 51 -3.45 -9.83 9.46
CA ASN A 51 -3.00 -8.84 10.44
C ASN A 51 -1.47 -8.61 10.46
N ASN A 52 -0.75 -8.93 9.39
CA ASN A 52 0.64 -8.52 9.26
C ASN A 52 0.70 -7.01 9.00
N HIS A 53 1.55 -6.31 9.74
CA HIS A 53 1.71 -4.87 9.60
C HIS A 53 2.61 -4.54 8.41
N ILE A 54 2.17 -3.55 7.63
CA ILE A 54 2.89 -2.97 6.49
C ILE A 54 2.94 -1.46 6.70
N HIS A 55 4.14 -0.87 6.63
CA HIS A 55 4.33 0.55 6.85
C HIS A 55 5.19 1.17 5.76
N GLY A 56 5.16 2.49 5.61
CA GLY A 56 6.05 3.16 4.66
C GLY A 56 5.69 4.62 4.39
N ASP A 57 6.14 5.13 3.26
CA ASP A 57 6.05 6.56 2.92
C ASP A 57 5.58 6.82 1.48
N LEU A 58 4.83 7.91 1.32
CA LEU A 58 4.49 8.56 0.06
C LEU A 58 5.39 9.78 -0.15
N LYS A 59 6.28 9.74 -1.14
CA LYS A 59 7.20 10.81 -1.50
C LYS A 59 6.83 11.37 -2.87
N GLY A 60 6.05 12.44 -2.88
CA GLY A 60 5.45 12.97 -4.11
C GLY A 60 4.44 11.97 -4.68
N ASN A 61 4.77 11.32 -5.79
CA ASN A 61 3.98 10.22 -6.35
C ASN A 61 4.60 8.83 -6.12
N GLN A 62 5.77 8.73 -5.49
CA GLN A 62 6.43 7.45 -5.22
C GLN A 62 5.96 6.87 -3.89
N VAL A 63 5.77 5.56 -3.85
CA VAL A 63 5.39 4.81 -2.66
C VAL A 63 6.46 3.77 -2.35
N GLU A 64 6.87 3.71 -1.10
CA GLU A 64 7.81 2.73 -0.56
C GLU A 64 7.21 2.15 0.72
N LEU A 65 7.06 0.82 0.79
CA LEU A 65 6.50 0.11 1.95
C LEU A 65 7.37 -1.08 2.34
N TRP A 66 7.24 -1.49 3.59
CA TRP A 66 7.86 -2.68 4.16
C TRP A 66 6.84 -3.44 5.00
N ASP A 67 6.82 -4.77 4.87
CA ASP A 67 6.11 -5.62 5.82
C ASP A 67 6.94 -5.88 7.07
N SER A 68 6.33 -6.55 8.06
CA SER A 68 6.98 -6.92 9.33
C SER A 68 8.21 -7.84 9.17
N ASN A 69 8.38 -8.47 8.01
CA ASN A 69 9.52 -9.33 7.67
C ASN A 69 10.59 -8.59 6.86
N ASN A 70 10.49 -7.26 6.71
CA ASN A 70 11.34 -6.41 5.86
C ASN A 70 11.25 -6.73 4.36
N ASN A 71 10.17 -7.35 3.89
CA ASN A 71 9.93 -7.46 2.46
C ASN A 71 9.54 -6.09 1.90
N TYR A 72 10.21 -5.70 0.83
CA TYR A 72 10.00 -4.41 0.20
C TYR A 72 8.87 -4.44 -0.84
N ILE A 73 8.03 -3.41 -0.80
CA ILE A 73 6.96 -3.14 -1.77
C ILE A 73 7.15 -1.70 -2.24
N TYR A 74 7.06 -1.46 -3.54
CA TYR A 74 7.27 -0.15 -4.13
C TYR A 74 6.25 0.16 -5.21
N GLY A 75 6.07 1.43 -5.52
CA GLY A 75 5.26 1.82 -6.67
C GLY A 75 4.94 3.29 -6.67
N LYS A 76 3.73 3.64 -7.13
CA LYS A 76 3.35 5.02 -7.35
C LYS A 76 1.87 5.28 -7.20
N THR A 77 1.54 6.55 -6.97
CA THR A 77 0.20 7.10 -7.15
C THR A 77 -0.03 7.59 -8.57
N MET A 78 -1.31 7.55 -9.02
CA MET A 78 -1.76 8.07 -10.32
C MET A 78 -2.95 9.01 -10.20
#